data_AF-A0A4Q2YPT2-F1
#
_entry.id   AF-A0A4Q2YPT2-F1
#
_cell.length_a   1.000
_cell.length_b   1.000
_cell.length_c   1.000
_cell.angle_alpha   90.00
_cell.angle_beta   90.00
_cell.angle_gamma   90.00
#
_symmetry.space_group_name_H-M   'P 1'
#
loop_
_entity.id
_entity.type
_entity.pdbx_description
1 polymer ?
#
loop_
_entity_poly.entity_id
_entity_poly.type
_entity_poly.pdbx_seq_one_letter_code
_entity_poly.pdbx_strand_id
1 'polypeptide(L)'
;LEVELDEVVSARTYYVAAALVNAGVGMAIVDNFTAHAALPPGLSSRPLQPAITFDINAVYLQNRPPSRTASAFLAVLATVIEGL
;
A
#
# COMPACT_ATOMS: atom_id res chain seq x y z
N LEU A 1 9.87 -19.23 17.39
CA LEU A 1 8.50 -19.00 17.89
C LEU A 1 7.58 -19.43 16.78
N GLU A 2 6.75 -20.44 17.02
CA GLU A 2 5.69 -20.82 16.10
C GLU A 2 4.58 -19.78 16.29
N VAL A 3 4.27 -19.04 15.23
CA VAL A 3 3.25 -17.99 15.24
C VAL A 3 2.05 -18.54 14.48
N GLU A 4 0.95 -18.76 15.18
CA GLU A 4 -0.34 -19.07 14.55
C GLU A 4 -1.10 -17.77 14.29
N LEU A 5 -1.63 -17.62 13.07
CA LEU A 5 -2.46 -16.48 12.69
C LEU A 5 -3.92 -16.83 12.94
N ASP A 6 -4.62 -15.99 13.71
CA ASP A 6 -6.07 -16.05 13.89
C ASP A 6 -6.74 -14.98 13.02
N GLU A 7 -7.45 -15.40 11.97
CA GLU A 7 -8.14 -14.47 11.07
C GLU A 7 -9.45 -13.99 11.71
N VAL A 8 -9.45 -12.75 12.22
CA VAL A 8 -10.65 -12.13 12.82
C VAL A 8 -11.60 -11.58 11.74
N VAL A 9 -11.06 -10.95 10.69
CA VAL A 9 -11.84 -10.29 9.64
C VAL A 9 -11.02 -10.12 8.35
N SER A 10 -11.69 -10.29 7.21
CA SER A 10 -11.14 -10.00 5.88
C SER A 10 -11.81 -8.77 5.26
N ALA A 11 -11.01 -7.81 4.81
CA ALA A 11 -11.48 -6.61 4.12
C ALA A 11 -10.88 -6.51 2.71
N ARG A 12 -11.66 -6.00 1.75
CA ARG A 12 -11.22 -5.85 0.35
C ARG A 12 -10.67 -4.46 0.02
N THR A 13 -10.81 -3.50 0.92
CA THR A 13 -10.35 -2.13 0.71
C THR A 13 -9.58 -1.65 1.93
N TYR A 14 -8.50 -0.93 1.67
CA TYR A 14 -7.56 -0.56 2.71
C TYR A 14 -8.16 0.36 3.79
N TYR A 15 -9.05 1.28 3.40
CA TYR A 15 -9.67 2.21 4.34
C TYR A 15 -10.58 1.49 5.34
N VAL A 16 -11.19 0.36 4.96
CA VAL A 16 -11.96 -0.48 5.88
C VAL A 16 -11.03 -1.18 6.87
N ALA A 17 -9.92 -1.76 6.39
CA ALA A 17 -8.93 -2.37 7.28
C ALA A 17 -8.37 -1.36 8.29
N ALA A 18 -7.98 -0.17 7.84
CA ALA A 18 -7.49 0.90 8.70
C ALA A 18 -8.54 1.34 9.74
N ALA A 19 -9.81 1.50 9.33
CA ALA A 19 -10.89 1.84 10.24
C ALA A 19 -11.14 0.76 11.30
N LEU A 20 -11.05 -0.52 10.95
CA LEU A 20 -11.18 -1.64 11.89
C LEU A 20 -10.04 -1.67 12.90
N VAL A 21 -8.79 -1.45 12.46
CA VAL A 21 -7.63 -1.32 13.37
C VAL A 21 -7.83 -0.13 14.30
N ASN A 22 -8.24 1.02 13.77
CA ASN A 22 -8.51 2.22 14.57
C ASN A 22 -9.65 2.03 15.59
N ALA A 23 -10.62 1.18 15.28
CA ALA A 23 -11.70 0.78 16.18
C ALA A 23 -11.30 -0.29 17.22
N GLY A 24 -10.05 -0.76 17.19
CA GLY A 24 -9.53 -1.74 18.15
C GLY A 24 -9.83 -3.20 17.82
N VAL A 25 -10.24 -3.51 16.58
CA VAL A 25 -10.56 -4.88 16.16
C VAL A 25 -9.32 -5.79 16.14
N GLY A 26 -8.13 -5.22 15.93
CA GLY A 26 -6.88 -5.97 15.90
C GLY A 26 -5.79 -5.25 15.11
N MET A 27 -4.97 -6.02 14.41
CA MET A 27 -3.92 -5.52 13.51
C MET A 27 -4.23 -5.89 12.06
N ALA A 28 -3.68 -5.12 11.11
CA ALA A 28 -3.80 -5.41 9.68
C ALA A 28 -2.42 -5.34 9.02
N ILE A 29 -2.17 -6.26 8.09
CA ILE A 29 -1.05 -6.17 7.14
C ILE A 29 -1.56 -5.41 5.92
N VAL A 30 -0.87 -4.33 5.58
CA VAL A 30 -1.17 -3.47 4.44
C VAL A 30 0.13 -3.10 3.72
N ASP A 31 0.03 -2.63 2.48
CA ASP A 31 1.18 -2.11 1.75
C ASP A 31 1.69 -0.78 2.34
N ASN A 32 2.92 -0.39 1.99
CA ASN A 32 3.57 0.81 2.53
C ASN A 32 2.82 2.11 2.17
N PHE A 33 2.22 2.19 0.98
CA PHE A 33 1.48 3.38 0.54
C PHE A 33 0.21 3.56 1.36
N THR A 34 -0.53 2.46 1.56
CA THR A 34 -1.67 2.42 2.48
C THR A 34 -1.25 2.83 3.88
N ALA A 35 -0.18 2.24 4.44
CA ALA A 35 0.29 2.58 5.77
C ALA A 35 0.61 4.07 5.89
N HIS A 36 1.34 4.63 4.92
CA HIS A 36 1.69 6.05 4.88
C HIS A 36 0.47 6.96 4.78
N ALA A 37 -0.52 6.61 3.94
CA ALA A 37 -1.73 7.41 3.75
C ALA A 37 -2.72 7.32 4.93
N ALA A 38 -2.76 6.18 5.60
CA ALA A 38 -3.82 5.87 6.54
C ALA A 38 -3.49 6.22 7.99
N LEU A 39 -2.26 6.60 8.36
CA LEU A 39 -1.79 6.85 9.74
C LEU A 39 -2.56 8.00 10.44
N PRO A 40 -3.68 7.74 11.14
CA PRO A 40 -4.38 8.73 11.92
C PRO A 40 -3.65 8.86 13.28
N PRO A 41 -3.95 9.89 14.06
CA PRO A 41 -3.47 9.96 15.44
C PRO A 41 -3.84 8.69 16.21
N GLY A 42 -2.84 8.01 16.79
CA GLY A 42 -3.05 6.82 17.63
C GLY A 42 -2.78 5.46 16.96
N LEU A 43 -2.53 5.41 15.65
CA LEU A 43 -2.03 4.20 14.99
C LEU A 43 -0.51 4.25 14.79
N SER A 44 0.12 3.08 14.88
CA SER A 44 1.54 2.89 14.57
C SER A 44 1.72 1.88 13.45
N SER A 45 2.57 2.21 12.48
CA SER A 45 3.03 1.27 11.46
C SER A 45 4.38 0.65 11.86
N ARG A 46 4.56 -0.63 11.52
CA ARG A 46 5.80 -1.38 11.72
C ARG A 46 6.11 -2.19 10.45
N PRO A 47 7.30 -2.03 9.85
CA PRO A 47 7.66 -2.80 8.66
C PRO A 47 7.88 -4.26 9.01
N LEU A 48 7.50 -5.16 8.09
CA LEU A 48 7.82 -6.58 8.20
C LEU A 48 9.30 -6.82 7.89
N GLN A 49 9.91 -7.74 8.63
CA GLN A 49 11.27 -8.22 8.39
C GLN A 49 11.25 -9.75 8.28
N PRO A 50 11.72 -10.35 7.18
CA PRO A 50 12.22 -9.69 5.97
C PRO A 50 11.13 -8.92 5.21
N ALA A 51 11.54 -7.95 4.38
CA ALA A 51 10.62 -7.16 3.59
C ALA A 51 9.88 -8.02 2.56
N ILE A 52 8.57 -7.82 2.44
CA ILE A 52 7.73 -8.42 1.40
C ILE A 52 7.50 -7.33 0.34
N THR A 53 8.05 -7.52 -0.86
CA THR A 53 8.04 -6.52 -1.93
C THR A 53 7.00 -6.84 -3.00
N PHE A 54 6.59 -5.81 -3.74
CA PHE A 54 5.71 -5.92 -4.91
C PHE A 54 6.07 -4.84 -5.92
N ASP A 55 5.72 -5.06 -7.19
CA ASP A 55 6.00 -4.11 -8.27
C ASP A 55 4.80 -3.20 -8.54
N ILE A 56 5.08 -1.92 -8.80
CA ILE A 56 4.11 -0.97 -9.35
C ILE A 56 4.40 -0.83 -10.85
N ASN A 57 3.40 -1.14 -11.66
CA ASN A 57 3.53 -1.14 -13.12
C ASN A 57 2.60 -0.12 -13.76
N ALA A 58 3.16 0.74 -14.63
CA ALA A 58 2.38 1.62 -15.49
C ALA A 58 1.98 0.87 -16.77
N VAL A 59 0.68 0.58 -16.93
CA VAL A 59 0.16 -0.22 -18.04
C VAL A 59 -0.51 0.67 -19.10
N TYR A 60 -0.15 0.46 -20.36
CA TYR A 60 -0.75 1.13 -21.52
C TYR A 60 -0.87 0.17 -22.71
N LEU A 61 -1.75 0.50 -23.67
CA LEU A 61 -1.94 -0.34 -24.86
C LEU A 61 -0.69 -0.30 -25.75
N GLN A 62 -0.26 -1.47 -26.24
CA GLN A 62 0.93 -1.58 -27.10
C GLN A 62 0.84 -0.71 -28.36
N ASN A 63 -0.35 -0.56 -28.95
CA ASN A 63 -0.58 0.25 -30.14
C ASN A 63 -0.94 1.73 -29.82
N ARG A 64 -0.95 2.11 -28.55
CA ARG A 64 -1.18 3.49 -28.09
C ARG A 64 -0.18 3.81 -26.98
N PRO A 65 1.08 4.09 -27.33
CA PRO A 65 2.07 4.51 -26.34
C PRO A 65 1.66 5.82 -25.65
N PRO A 66 2.17 6.10 -24.45
CA PRO A 66 1.85 7.32 -23.72
C PRO A 66 2.24 8.57 -24.53
N SER A 67 1.43 9.62 -24.44
CA SER A 67 1.78 10.92 -25.01
C SER A 67 2.98 11.52 -24.27
N ARG A 68 3.60 12.57 -24.83
CA ARG A 68 4.70 13.29 -24.15
C ARG A 68 4.32 13.72 -22.73
N THR A 69 3.12 14.27 -22.57
CA THR A 69 2.61 14.70 -21.25
C THR A 69 2.41 13.52 -20.30
N ALA A 70 1.88 12.40 -20.81
CA ALA A 70 1.69 11.20 -20.00
C ALA A 70 3.04 10.59 -19.57
N SER A 71 4.02 10.50 -20.47
CA SER A 71 5.37 10.04 -20.11
C SER A 71 6.04 10.95 -19.09
N ALA A 72 5.89 12.28 -19.23
CA ALA A 72 6.42 13.23 -18.25
C ALA A 72 5.75 13.07 -16.87
N PHE A 73 4.43 12.86 -16.84
CA PHE A 73 3.71 12.55 -15.61
C PHE A 73 4.20 11.25 -14.96
N LEU A 74 4.36 10.17 -15.75
CA LEU A 74 4.84 8.89 -15.25
C LEU A 74 6.25 8.98 -14.65
N ALA A 75 7.14 9.78 -15.26
CA ALA A 75 8.47 10.02 -14.72
C ALA A 75 8.42 10.72 -13.35
N VAL A 76 7.59 11.74 -13.20
CA VAL A 76 7.39 12.43 -11.91
C VAL A 76 6.78 11.48 -10.88
N LEU A 77 5.77 10.71 -11.27
CA LEU A 77 5.11 9.75 -10.39
C LEU A 77 6.09 8.68 -9.88
N ALA A 78 6.95 8.15 -10.75
CA ALA A 78 7.96 7.17 -10.37
C ALA A 78 8.92 7.74 -9.31
N THR A 79 9.44 8.95 -9.52
CA THR A 79 10.31 9.63 -8.53
C THR A 79 9.62 9.84 -7.19
N VAL A 80 8.33 10.22 -7.19
CA VAL A 80 7.57 10.41 -5.95
C VAL A 80 7.36 9.09 -5.21
N ILE A 81 7.07 8.00 -5.93
CA ILE A 81 6.84 6.67 -5.35
C ILE A 81 8.13 6.07 -4.78
N GLU A 82 9.27 6.24 -5.45
CA GLU A 82 10.57 5.75 -4.98
C GLU A 82 11.07 6.48 -3.72
N GLY A 83 10.57 7.69 -3.46
CA GLY A 83 10.91 8.49 -2.29
C GLY A 83 10.06 8.22 -1.04
N LEU A 84 9.05 7.36 -1.13
CA LEU A 84 8.17 6.94 -0.02
C LEU A 84 8.71 5.69 0.70
#